data_AF-A0A5C6WX72-F1
#
_entry.id   AF-A0A5C6WX72-F1
#
_cell.length_a   1.000
_cell.length_b   1.000
_cell.length_c   1.000
_cell.angle_alpha   90.00
_cell.angle_beta   90.00
_cell.angle_gamma   90.00
#
_symmetry.space_group_name_H-M   'P 1'
#
loop_
_entity.id
_entity.type
_entity.pdbx_description
1 polymer ?
#
loop_
_entity_poly.entity_id
_entity_poly.type
_entity_poly.pdbx_seq_one_letter_code
_entity_poly.pdbx_strand_id
1 'polypeptide(L)'
;MSAEPEVQSEHAPGDGCQQKPVEVVAITPPNTLRRRMASFAEVGERKTRYSLPEELHSASPVGYRRRVALSREEAEDALQLLSLERPSGFGAVEAIEEGELFEECALGVMSARQSTNFRGHRQVSFGPEDSVRLAHVLRSLGHLDAPVLDNASYTHVVLSRPYRTPFTLLLTLIGHKPVKSLLTVPYRALRKKFWHEDDIPSVGYLQQLHVGILADAMERAAVVASCGRRRAQVFSAPFCSEPRRKENRPMLRAIEEMCGLTSTERAQGWRVALVAQVGRALPGEGVSLSRELCRKIGANLMAFRSERIQPGSNADESAPEEYQHDQGMVVPEELTVMAGRAAYNAFAHWTGCDRERAKRLMMLERIDVLTPAGQARIHEVQRGLDEVTDRVIATLPTWADLPVGRAFSRNAERGRKAFGLAGQRIYIGGLSRREVARAGLDWDQCVRAIGACAARSGLVAELMGVMELPEGCDLLAGLCLMAGPVNQNDIGKAFYGQPDLLAKTFEGRDPTSLLVWTLKAKTVADPIGNEEQLMNPRRQGKLVDLRPGPHEVVQMARGGRLEPMRRRDEKVNAERAFGDVNNFVVDPKGRGIPGNKGAAWPATWRREAVWEVK
;
A
#
# COMPACT_ATOMS: atom_id res chain seq x y z
N MET A 1 5.35 -25.80 -38.62
CA MET A 1 4.05 -26.01 -37.94
C MET A 1 4.15 -27.31 -37.18
N SER A 2 4.47 -27.20 -35.90
CA SER A 2 4.50 -28.31 -34.95
C SER A 2 3.90 -27.71 -33.69
N ALA A 3 2.64 -28.06 -33.40
CA ALA A 3 1.97 -27.63 -32.19
C ALA A 3 2.65 -28.32 -31.00
N GLU A 4 3.22 -27.55 -30.08
CA GLU A 4 3.59 -28.07 -28.76
C GLU A 4 2.30 -28.56 -28.06
N PRO A 5 2.35 -29.66 -27.29
CA PRO A 5 1.16 -30.19 -26.67
C PRO A 5 0.68 -29.23 -25.57
N GLU A 6 -0.62 -28.90 -25.60
CA GLU A 6 -1.31 -28.33 -24.45
C GLU A 6 -1.19 -29.31 -23.28
N VAL A 7 -0.34 -28.97 -22.31
CA VAL A 7 -0.38 -29.63 -21.00
C VAL A 7 -1.63 -29.13 -20.29
N GLN A 8 -2.75 -29.83 -20.49
CA GLN A 8 -3.93 -29.70 -19.64
C GLN A 8 -3.53 -30.15 -18.22
N SER A 9 -3.58 -29.24 -17.25
CA SER A 9 -3.28 -29.56 -15.85
C SER A 9 -4.37 -30.50 -15.31
N GLU A 10 -3.97 -31.69 -14.86
CA GLU A 10 -4.83 -32.72 -14.26
C GLU A 10 -5.39 -32.35 -12.87
N HIS A 11 -5.40 -31.08 -12.48
CA HIS A 11 -5.89 -30.66 -11.17
C HIS A 11 -7.38 -30.34 -11.22
N ALA A 12 -8.13 -30.90 -10.27
CA ALA A 12 -9.52 -30.53 -10.02
C ALA A 12 -9.61 -29.00 -9.80
N PRO A 13 -10.74 -28.35 -10.13
CA PRO A 13 -10.93 -26.92 -9.86
C PRO A 13 -10.82 -26.69 -8.35
N GLY A 14 -9.70 -26.16 -7.87
CA GLY A 14 -9.44 -25.86 -6.45
C GLY A 14 -8.07 -26.25 -5.93
N ASP A 15 -7.50 -27.39 -6.35
CA ASP A 15 -6.24 -27.93 -5.77
C ASP A 15 -5.01 -27.05 -6.07
N GLY A 16 -5.03 -26.30 -7.18
CA GLY A 16 -3.92 -25.42 -7.58
C GLY A 16 -3.86 -24.07 -6.86
N CYS A 17 -4.88 -23.71 -6.07
CA CYS A 17 -5.00 -22.41 -5.40
C CYS A 17 -4.55 -22.42 -3.94
N GLN A 18 -4.16 -23.58 -3.41
CA GLN A 18 -3.73 -23.72 -2.01
C GLN A 18 -2.45 -22.90 -1.75
N GLN A 19 -2.49 -22.07 -0.70
CA GLN A 19 -1.34 -21.24 -0.34
C GLN A 19 -0.23 -22.10 0.26
N LYS A 20 1.00 -21.90 -0.19
CA LYS A 20 2.16 -22.61 0.38
C LYS A 20 2.60 -21.93 1.68
N PRO A 21 2.93 -22.67 2.75
CA PRO A 21 3.34 -22.07 4.02
C PRO A 21 4.60 -21.23 3.84
N VAL A 22 4.69 -20.12 4.55
CA VAL A 22 5.91 -19.29 4.64
C VAL A 22 6.66 -19.69 5.90
N GLU A 23 7.98 -19.71 5.84
CA GLU A 23 8.85 -20.11 6.97
C GLU A 23 9.64 -18.91 7.47
N VAL A 24 10.05 -18.96 8.75
CA VAL A 24 10.90 -17.92 9.35
C VAL A 24 12.31 -17.99 8.78
N VAL A 25 12.88 -16.83 8.48
CA VAL A 25 14.26 -16.70 8.01
C VAL A 25 14.96 -15.65 8.87
N ALA A 26 15.98 -16.09 9.60
CA ALA A 26 16.79 -15.20 10.42
C ALA A 26 17.67 -14.29 9.56
N ILE A 27 17.77 -13.03 9.97
CA ILE A 27 18.71 -12.07 9.38
C ILE A 27 19.80 -11.84 10.40
N THR A 28 21.04 -12.15 10.05
CA THR A 28 22.17 -11.95 10.95
C THR A 28 22.45 -10.45 11.11
N PRO A 29 22.44 -9.91 12.34
CA PRO A 29 22.82 -8.53 12.59
C PRO A 29 24.33 -8.32 12.31
N PRO A 30 24.75 -7.10 11.96
CA PRO A 30 26.17 -6.79 11.80
C PRO A 30 26.86 -6.68 13.16
N ASN A 31 28.20 -6.74 13.17
CA ASN A 31 28.98 -6.58 14.40
C ASN A 31 28.81 -5.19 15.04
N THR A 32 28.57 -4.17 14.23
CA THR A 32 28.36 -2.79 14.70
C THR A 32 26.89 -2.43 14.55
N LEU A 33 26.17 -2.50 15.66
CA LEU A 33 24.77 -2.15 15.73
C LEU A 33 24.62 -0.62 15.73
N ARG A 34 23.69 -0.12 14.93
CA ARG A 34 23.35 1.31 14.88
C ARG A 34 21.84 1.47 14.97
N ARG A 35 21.40 2.53 15.64
CA ARG A 35 20.00 2.98 15.69
C ARG A 35 19.93 4.44 15.30
N ARG A 36 18.75 4.88 14.89
CA ARG A 36 18.45 6.27 14.59
C ARG A 36 18.60 7.12 15.85
N MET A 37 19.53 8.08 15.82
CA MET A 37 19.83 8.98 16.94
C MET A 37 19.25 10.38 16.71
N ALA A 38 17.94 10.45 16.42
CA ALA A 38 17.28 11.73 16.19
C ALA A 38 17.08 12.51 17.51
N SER A 39 17.50 13.78 17.54
CA SER A 39 17.33 14.72 18.66
C SER A 39 16.48 15.92 18.26
N PHE A 40 15.95 16.66 19.24
CA PHE A 40 15.39 17.98 18.99
C PHE A 40 16.50 18.94 18.55
N ALA A 41 16.21 19.79 17.57
CA ALA A 41 17.14 20.84 17.16
C ALA A 41 17.32 21.85 18.32
N GLU A 42 18.56 22.24 18.58
CA GLU A 42 18.87 23.27 19.59
C GLU A 42 18.47 24.67 19.11
N VAL A 43 18.45 25.63 20.03
CA VAL A 43 18.12 27.02 19.70
C VAL A 43 19.17 27.57 18.73
N GLY A 44 18.72 27.98 17.54
CA GLY A 44 19.61 28.46 16.47
C GLY A 44 20.14 27.37 15.55
N GLU A 45 19.94 26.08 15.88
CA GLU A 45 20.28 24.98 14.99
C GLU A 45 19.26 24.86 13.85
N ARG A 46 19.75 24.69 12.61
CA ARG A 46 18.88 24.47 11.47
C ARG A 46 18.31 23.04 11.52
N LYS A 47 16.99 22.93 11.71
CA LYS A 47 16.28 21.65 11.62
C LYS A 47 16.55 20.92 10.30
N THR A 48 16.92 19.64 10.40
CA THR A 48 17.13 18.76 9.24
C THR A 48 16.11 17.63 9.23
N ARG A 49 16.22 16.70 8.27
CA ARG A 49 15.41 15.47 8.25
C ARG A 49 15.78 14.48 9.37
N TYR A 50 16.90 14.69 10.04
CA TYR A 50 17.41 13.87 11.14
C TYR A 50 17.00 14.40 12.51
N SER A 51 16.47 15.62 12.58
CA SER A 51 15.91 16.18 13.81
C SER A 51 14.50 15.63 14.10
N LEU A 52 14.17 15.50 15.38
CA LEU A 52 12.80 15.24 15.82
C LEU A 52 11.88 16.44 15.55
N PRO A 53 10.59 16.22 15.28
CA PRO A 53 9.61 17.28 15.23
C PRO A 53 9.34 17.83 16.64
N GLU A 54 9.09 19.14 16.71
CA GLU A 54 8.80 19.84 17.96
C GLU A 54 7.53 19.33 18.64
N GLU A 55 6.54 18.91 17.84
CA GLU A 55 5.25 18.42 18.29
C GLU A 55 4.54 17.62 17.19
N LEU A 56 3.48 16.88 17.55
CA LEU A 56 2.56 16.25 16.62
C LEU A 56 1.10 16.61 16.98
N HIS A 57 0.47 17.40 16.11
CA HIS A 57 -0.96 17.67 16.13
C HIS A 57 -1.63 16.94 14.98
N SER A 58 -2.19 15.76 15.26
CA SER A 58 -2.85 14.95 14.24
C SER A 58 -3.93 14.05 14.82
N ALA A 59 -5.03 13.95 14.09
CA ALA A 59 -6.10 12.99 14.35
C ALA A 59 -5.80 11.58 13.80
N SER A 60 -4.70 11.42 13.07
CA SER A 60 -4.27 10.13 12.52
C SER A 60 -4.05 9.10 13.63
N PRO A 61 -4.42 7.82 13.42
CA PRO A 61 -4.10 6.74 14.35
C PRO A 61 -2.60 6.42 14.39
N VAL A 62 -1.81 7.01 13.48
CA VAL A 62 -0.36 6.82 13.40
C VAL A 62 0.39 7.94 14.12
N GLY A 63 1.46 7.57 14.82
CA GLY A 63 2.49 8.50 15.32
C GLY A 63 3.89 8.06 14.87
N TYR A 64 4.91 8.78 15.32
CA TYR A 64 6.31 8.40 15.14
C TYR A 64 6.65 7.25 16.10
N ARG A 65 6.94 6.08 15.54
CA ARG A 65 7.13 4.83 16.29
C ARG A 65 8.51 4.22 16.06
N ARG A 66 8.97 3.47 17.06
CA ARG A 66 10.05 2.49 16.98
C ARG A 66 9.43 1.13 16.62
N ARG A 67 10.20 0.24 16.01
CA ARG A 67 9.73 -1.13 15.78
C ARG A 67 9.78 -1.92 17.09
N VAL A 68 8.93 -2.95 17.17
CA VAL A 68 8.81 -3.83 18.32
C VAL A 68 9.39 -5.18 17.96
N ALA A 69 10.34 -5.66 18.76
CA ALA A 69 10.95 -6.96 18.57
C ALA A 69 9.90 -8.07 18.71
N LEU A 70 10.01 -9.10 17.86
CA LEU A 70 9.28 -10.37 18.00
C LEU A 70 10.28 -11.46 18.39
N SER A 71 9.88 -12.39 19.26
CA SER A 71 10.60 -13.65 19.38
C SER A 71 10.46 -14.47 18.10
N ARG A 72 11.27 -15.53 17.96
CA ARG A 72 11.13 -16.49 16.85
C ARG A 72 9.76 -17.15 16.82
N GLU A 73 9.27 -17.62 17.96
CA GLU A 73 7.94 -18.23 18.11
C GLU A 73 6.83 -17.23 17.74
N GLU A 74 6.94 -15.99 18.21
CA GLU A 74 6.01 -14.92 17.82
C GLU A 74 6.03 -14.63 16.32
N ALA A 75 7.21 -14.71 15.70
CA ALA A 75 7.35 -14.55 14.26
C ALA A 75 6.72 -15.74 13.51
N GLU A 76 6.94 -16.98 13.95
CA GLU A 76 6.32 -18.20 13.41
C GLU A 76 4.79 -18.11 13.44
N ASP A 77 4.22 -17.72 14.59
CA ASP A 77 2.78 -17.49 14.73
C ASP A 77 2.29 -16.39 13.79
N ALA A 78 3.03 -15.29 13.66
CA ALA A 78 2.67 -14.19 12.77
C ALA A 78 2.62 -14.60 11.28
N LEU A 79 3.36 -15.63 10.86
CA LEU A 79 3.35 -16.10 9.46
C LEU A 79 2.00 -16.69 9.04
N GLN A 80 1.14 -17.09 9.98
CA GLN A 80 -0.24 -17.50 9.69
C GLN A 80 -1.02 -16.39 8.95
N LEU A 81 -0.70 -15.11 9.21
CA LEU A 81 -1.31 -13.95 8.55
C LEU A 81 -0.95 -13.82 7.06
N LEU A 82 0.09 -14.51 6.59
CA LEU A 82 0.57 -14.47 5.20
C LEU A 82 -0.03 -15.58 4.32
N SER A 83 -0.78 -16.50 4.92
CA SER A 83 -1.40 -17.64 4.25
C SER A 83 -2.86 -17.81 4.63
N LEU A 84 -3.55 -16.69 4.87
CA LEU A 84 -4.98 -16.67 5.20
C LEU A 84 -5.79 -17.16 4.00
N GLU A 85 -6.41 -18.33 4.15
CA GLU A 85 -7.41 -18.81 3.21
C GLU A 85 -8.72 -18.02 3.35
N ARG A 86 -9.58 -18.11 2.33
CA ARG A 86 -10.92 -17.50 2.39
C ARG A 86 -11.77 -18.22 3.43
N PRO A 87 -12.56 -17.52 4.26
CA PRO A 87 -13.48 -18.17 5.18
C PRO A 87 -14.52 -18.99 4.40
N SER A 88 -14.89 -20.17 4.91
CA SER A 88 -15.98 -20.96 4.30
C SER A 88 -17.37 -20.48 4.72
N GLY A 89 -17.44 -19.72 5.83
CA GLY A 89 -18.64 -19.12 6.37
C GLY A 89 -18.34 -18.24 7.56
N PHE A 90 -19.38 -17.62 8.12
CA PHE A 90 -19.31 -16.90 9.39
C PHE A 90 -20.19 -17.57 10.44
N GLY A 91 -19.71 -17.58 11.68
CA GLY A 91 -20.49 -18.00 12.84
C GLY A 91 -21.61 -17.01 13.19
N ALA A 92 -22.19 -17.16 14.37
CA ALA A 92 -23.22 -16.23 14.85
C ALA A 92 -22.71 -14.79 14.86
N VAL A 93 -23.58 -13.87 14.42
CA VAL A 93 -23.34 -12.41 14.43
C VAL A 93 -22.95 -11.97 15.84
N GLU A 94 -21.92 -11.14 15.93
CA GLU A 94 -21.41 -10.62 17.21
C GLU A 94 -21.41 -9.09 17.24
N ALA A 95 -21.67 -8.54 18.42
CA ALA A 95 -21.56 -7.11 18.67
C ALA A 95 -20.08 -6.73 18.70
N ILE A 96 -19.74 -5.62 18.02
CA ILE A 96 -18.35 -5.17 17.88
C ILE A 96 -18.13 -3.92 18.69
N GLU A 97 -17.10 -3.90 19.53
CA GLU A 97 -16.69 -2.71 20.25
C GLU A 97 -16.07 -1.68 19.29
N GLU A 98 -16.32 -0.39 19.56
CA GLU A 98 -15.77 0.72 18.78
C GLU A 98 -14.23 0.67 18.69
N GLY A 99 -13.56 0.31 19.79
CA GLY A 99 -12.11 0.21 19.85
C GLY A 99 -11.53 -0.85 18.92
N GLU A 100 -12.18 -2.00 18.79
CA GLU A 100 -11.75 -3.06 17.88
C GLU A 100 -11.97 -2.64 16.42
N LEU A 101 -13.13 -2.04 16.12
CA LEU A 101 -13.41 -1.49 14.79
C LEU A 101 -12.40 -0.39 14.40
N PHE A 102 -11.98 0.44 15.35
CA PHE A 102 -10.99 1.49 15.12
C PHE A 102 -9.64 0.91 14.72
N GLU A 103 -9.18 -0.09 15.45
CA GLU A 103 -7.89 -0.73 15.19
C GLU A 103 -7.90 -1.48 13.86
N GLU A 104 -9.03 -2.12 13.52
CA GLU A 104 -9.23 -2.74 12.22
C GLU A 104 -9.19 -1.72 11.08
N CYS A 105 -9.96 -0.63 11.18
CA CYS A 105 -9.95 0.43 10.17
C CYS A 105 -8.57 1.10 10.07
N ALA A 106 -7.83 1.17 11.18
CA ALA A 106 -6.48 1.69 11.23
C ALA A 106 -5.51 0.82 10.43
N LEU A 107 -5.56 -0.51 10.61
CA LEU A 107 -4.77 -1.47 9.86
C LEU A 107 -5.23 -1.64 8.40
N GLY A 108 -6.50 -1.37 8.09
CA GLY A 108 -7.04 -1.40 6.73
C GLY A 108 -6.87 -0.07 6.00
N VAL A 109 -7.98 0.63 5.79
CA VAL A 109 -8.07 1.81 4.90
C VAL A 109 -7.15 2.97 5.27
N MET A 110 -6.76 3.10 6.55
CA MET A 110 -5.85 4.17 6.99
C MET A 110 -4.37 3.79 6.79
N SER A 111 -3.98 2.52 7.02
CA SER A 111 -2.60 2.06 6.83
C SER A 111 -2.24 1.84 5.35
N ALA A 112 -3.20 1.46 4.51
CA ALA A 112 -2.96 1.20 3.08
C ALA A 112 -2.46 2.44 2.29
N ARG A 113 -2.41 3.60 2.95
CA ARG A 113 -1.87 4.89 2.46
C ARG A 113 -0.46 5.19 2.96
N GLN A 114 0.21 4.27 3.65
CA GLN A 114 1.45 4.58 4.37
C GLN A 114 2.67 4.78 3.44
N SER A 115 2.68 4.20 2.24
CA SER A 115 3.82 4.26 1.29
C SER A 115 3.57 5.15 0.07
N THR A 116 2.32 5.44 -0.27
CA THR A 116 2.00 6.37 -1.37
C THR A 116 0.93 7.35 -0.90
N ASN A 117 1.04 8.59 -1.35
CA ASN A 117 0.16 9.69 -0.96
C ASN A 117 -1.25 9.56 -1.56
N PHE A 118 -1.74 8.34 -1.79
CA PHE A 118 -3.01 8.07 -2.43
C PHE A 118 -4.18 8.42 -1.50
N ARG A 119 -4.76 9.61 -1.71
CA ARG A 119 -5.97 10.11 -1.03
C ARG A 119 -7.28 9.58 -1.61
N GLY A 120 -7.22 8.76 -2.65
CA GLY A 120 -8.40 8.35 -3.38
C GLY A 120 -9.17 7.21 -2.72
N HIS A 121 -9.18 7.06 -1.40
CA HIS A 121 -9.95 6.03 -0.70
C HIS A 121 -10.86 6.66 0.37
N ARG A 122 -12.00 6.01 0.63
CA ARG A 122 -12.84 6.20 1.82
C ARG A 122 -13.63 4.92 2.08
N GLN A 123 -14.08 4.74 3.31
CA GLN A 123 -14.78 3.55 3.75
C GLN A 123 -16.12 3.94 4.37
N VAL A 124 -17.15 3.18 4.06
CA VAL A 124 -18.42 3.18 4.78
C VAL A 124 -18.61 1.79 5.37
N SER A 125 -18.80 1.70 6.69
CA SER A 125 -19.02 0.45 7.42
C SER A 125 -20.49 0.32 7.79
N PHE A 126 -21.07 -0.84 7.52
CA PHE A 126 -22.48 -1.15 7.71
C PHE A 126 -22.65 -2.25 8.75
N GLY A 127 -23.62 -2.11 9.65
CA GLY A 127 -23.91 -3.11 10.68
C GLY A 127 -24.58 -4.38 10.14
N PRO A 128 -25.02 -5.31 11.02
CA PRO A 128 -25.56 -6.60 10.62
C PRO A 128 -26.78 -6.52 9.69
N GLU A 129 -27.77 -5.68 10.01
CA GLU A 129 -29.01 -5.54 9.22
C GLU A 129 -28.71 -5.07 7.78
N ASP A 130 -27.88 -4.04 7.63
CA ASP A 130 -27.45 -3.56 6.31
C ASP A 130 -26.51 -4.54 5.61
N SER A 131 -25.76 -5.35 6.35
CA SER A 131 -24.89 -6.39 5.79
C SER A 131 -25.70 -7.49 5.11
N VAL A 132 -26.87 -7.85 5.64
CA VAL A 132 -27.81 -8.77 4.96
C VAL A 132 -28.29 -8.18 3.64
N ARG A 133 -28.63 -6.88 3.62
CA ARG A 133 -29.05 -6.18 2.40
C ARG A 133 -27.92 -6.12 1.38
N LEU A 134 -26.71 -5.79 1.81
CA LEU A 134 -25.52 -5.79 0.95
C LEU A 134 -25.22 -7.19 0.40
N ALA A 135 -25.34 -8.24 1.20
CA ALA A 135 -25.16 -9.61 0.74
C ALA A 135 -26.12 -9.97 -0.41
N HIS A 136 -27.39 -9.55 -0.32
CA HIS A 136 -28.36 -9.74 -1.42
C HIS A 136 -27.91 -9.04 -2.72
N VAL A 137 -27.43 -7.80 -2.62
CA VAL A 137 -26.93 -7.05 -3.79
C VAL A 137 -25.64 -7.70 -4.33
N LEU A 138 -24.73 -8.12 -3.46
CA LEU A 138 -23.47 -8.77 -3.84
C LEU A 138 -23.71 -10.07 -4.62
N ARG A 139 -24.69 -10.89 -4.21
CA ARG A 139 -25.04 -12.14 -4.92
C ARG A 139 -25.52 -11.92 -6.35
N SER A 140 -26.00 -10.71 -6.65
CA SER A 140 -26.45 -10.34 -7.99
C SER A 140 -25.32 -9.83 -8.89
N LEU A 141 -24.11 -9.64 -8.35
CA LEU A 141 -22.95 -9.21 -9.14
C LEU A 141 -22.39 -10.36 -9.98
N GLY A 142 -22.06 -10.06 -11.24
CA GLY A 142 -21.19 -10.91 -12.05
C GLY A 142 -19.72 -10.80 -11.60
N HIS A 143 -18.92 -11.81 -11.96
CA HIS A 143 -17.46 -11.85 -11.74
C HIS A 143 -17.02 -11.79 -10.27
N LEU A 144 -17.83 -12.35 -9.36
CA LEU A 144 -17.43 -12.53 -7.97
C LEU A 144 -16.16 -13.39 -7.90
N ASP A 145 -15.17 -12.88 -7.18
CA ASP A 145 -13.94 -13.62 -6.86
C ASP A 145 -14.16 -14.63 -5.73
N ALA A 146 -15.26 -14.54 -4.97
CA ALA A 146 -15.59 -15.41 -3.84
C ALA A 146 -17.10 -15.68 -3.73
N PRO A 147 -17.52 -16.70 -2.96
CA PRO A 147 -18.89 -16.80 -2.50
C PRO A 147 -19.25 -15.64 -1.55
N VAL A 148 -20.49 -15.17 -1.64
CA VAL A 148 -21.07 -14.23 -0.67
C VAL A 148 -21.56 -15.01 0.54
N LEU A 149 -21.09 -14.62 1.72
CA LEU A 149 -21.37 -15.34 2.96
C LEU A 149 -22.51 -14.69 3.75
N ASP A 150 -23.27 -15.51 4.46
CA ASP A 150 -24.27 -15.06 5.44
C ASP A 150 -23.62 -14.77 6.80
N ASN A 151 -24.40 -14.18 7.72
CA ASN A 151 -23.99 -13.88 9.10
C ASN A 151 -22.76 -12.96 9.24
N ALA A 152 -22.51 -12.09 8.26
CA ALA A 152 -21.53 -11.03 8.42
C ALA A 152 -21.95 -10.11 9.59
N SER A 153 -21.08 -9.93 10.58
CA SER A 153 -21.31 -8.99 11.68
C SER A 153 -21.33 -7.55 11.19
N TYR A 154 -20.60 -7.25 10.12
CA TYR A 154 -20.62 -5.97 9.43
C TYR A 154 -20.01 -6.10 8.04
N THR A 155 -20.21 -5.08 7.22
CA THR A 155 -19.65 -5.00 5.87
C THR A 155 -18.97 -3.66 5.65
N HIS A 156 -17.74 -3.67 5.18
CA HIS A 156 -17.04 -2.48 4.70
C HIS A 156 -17.25 -2.31 3.21
N VAL A 157 -17.69 -1.13 2.79
CA VAL A 157 -17.65 -0.71 1.38
C VAL A 157 -16.57 0.35 1.23
N VAL A 158 -15.57 0.06 0.41
CA VAL A 158 -14.51 1.01 0.10
C VAL A 158 -14.81 1.67 -1.24
N LEU A 159 -14.85 3.00 -1.21
CA LEU A 159 -14.96 3.83 -2.38
C LEU A 159 -13.56 4.32 -2.76
N SER A 160 -13.26 4.30 -4.05
CA SER A 160 -12.03 4.84 -4.62
C SER A 160 -12.29 5.89 -5.69
N ARG A 161 -11.32 6.77 -5.93
CA ARG A 161 -11.34 7.72 -7.05
C ARG A 161 -9.97 7.80 -7.74
N PRO A 162 -9.93 8.20 -9.02
CA PRO A 162 -8.67 8.36 -9.77
C PRO A 162 -7.65 9.25 -9.04
N TYR A 163 -6.37 8.92 -9.21
CA TYR A 163 -5.28 9.67 -8.58
C TYR A 163 -5.01 10.99 -9.31
N ARG A 164 -5.36 12.11 -8.68
CA ARG A 164 -5.16 13.46 -9.23
C ARG A 164 -4.26 14.28 -8.31
N THR A 165 -3.08 14.66 -8.79
CA THR A 165 -2.05 15.41 -8.05
C THR A 165 -1.44 16.49 -8.96
N PRO A 166 -0.65 17.44 -8.42
CA PRO A 166 0.11 18.38 -9.26
C PRO A 166 1.01 17.66 -10.28
N PHE A 167 1.55 16.49 -9.94
CA PHE A 167 2.30 15.66 -10.89
C PHE A 167 1.41 15.15 -12.04
N THR A 168 0.21 14.63 -11.75
CA THR A 168 -0.66 14.19 -12.86
C THR A 168 -1.19 15.37 -13.67
N LEU A 169 -1.28 16.58 -13.10
CA LEU A 169 -1.54 17.79 -13.89
C LEU A 169 -0.37 18.12 -14.84
N LEU A 170 0.88 18.01 -14.37
CA LEU A 170 2.08 18.20 -15.19
C LEU A 170 2.08 17.29 -16.42
N LEU A 171 1.64 16.04 -16.30
CA LEU A 171 1.56 15.11 -17.44
C LEU A 171 0.69 15.62 -18.59
N THR A 172 -0.29 16.48 -18.30
CA THR A 172 -1.14 17.11 -19.33
C THR A 172 -0.31 17.98 -20.28
N LEU A 173 0.85 18.47 -19.83
CA LEU A 173 1.75 19.37 -20.55
C LEU A 173 2.86 18.63 -21.31
N ILE A 174 3.02 17.31 -21.10
CA ILE A 174 4.12 16.52 -21.69
C ILE A 174 3.72 15.94 -23.04
N GLY A 175 4.70 15.84 -23.95
CA GLY A 175 4.55 15.16 -25.25
C GLY A 175 3.86 16.00 -26.33
N HIS A 176 3.68 17.30 -26.11
CA HIS A 176 3.03 18.19 -27.07
C HIS A 176 4.03 18.88 -27.99
N LYS A 177 3.64 19.09 -29.26
CA LYS A 177 4.40 19.93 -30.18
C LYS A 177 4.15 21.41 -29.86
N PRO A 178 5.16 22.31 -29.92
CA PRO A 178 5.08 23.69 -29.43
C PRO A 178 3.83 24.47 -29.88
N VAL A 179 3.50 24.42 -31.18
CA VAL A 179 2.35 25.15 -31.75
C VAL A 179 1.02 24.44 -31.51
N LYS A 180 0.99 23.10 -31.57
CA LYS A 180 -0.24 22.31 -31.37
C LYS A 180 -0.68 22.28 -29.91
N SER A 181 0.24 22.55 -28.98
CA SER A 181 -0.01 22.54 -27.53
C SER A 181 -1.17 23.44 -27.10
N LEU A 182 -1.41 24.56 -27.81
CA LEU A 182 -2.52 25.49 -27.51
C LEU A 182 -3.91 24.86 -27.65
N LEU A 183 -4.05 23.81 -28.47
CA LEU A 183 -5.31 23.08 -28.65
C LEU A 183 -5.29 21.75 -27.89
N THR A 184 -4.17 21.03 -27.93
CA THR A 184 -4.08 19.67 -27.38
C THR A 184 -3.99 19.64 -25.85
N VAL A 185 -3.42 20.67 -25.21
CA VAL A 185 -3.38 20.78 -23.73
C VAL A 185 -4.78 21.02 -23.16
N PRO A 186 -5.56 22.02 -23.62
CA PRO A 186 -6.95 22.19 -23.17
C PRO A 186 -7.80 20.95 -23.41
N TYR A 187 -7.65 20.28 -24.56
CA TYR A 187 -8.40 19.07 -24.87
C TYR A 187 -8.09 17.92 -23.89
N ARG A 188 -6.81 17.65 -23.58
CA ARG A 188 -6.45 16.65 -22.55
C ARG A 188 -6.93 17.05 -21.16
N ALA A 189 -6.86 18.34 -20.82
CA ALA A 189 -7.38 18.84 -19.54
C ALA A 189 -8.89 18.60 -19.41
N LEU A 190 -9.66 18.82 -20.48
CA LEU A 190 -11.09 18.50 -20.54
C LEU A 190 -11.33 16.99 -20.42
N ARG A 191 -10.60 16.16 -21.17
CA ARG A 191 -10.68 14.68 -21.08
C ARG A 191 -10.44 14.19 -19.67
N LYS A 192 -9.40 14.69 -19.01
CA LYS A 192 -9.08 14.37 -17.62
C LYS A 192 -10.14 14.84 -16.63
N LYS A 193 -10.68 16.05 -16.82
CA LYS A 193 -11.67 16.63 -15.91
C LYS A 193 -13.00 15.90 -15.98
N PHE A 194 -13.49 15.60 -17.18
CA PHE A 194 -14.85 15.08 -17.37
C PHE A 194 -14.92 13.57 -17.58
N TRP A 195 -13.89 12.95 -18.14
CA TRP A 195 -13.83 11.51 -18.40
C TRP A 195 -12.81 10.76 -17.55
N HIS A 196 -12.08 11.49 -16.69
CA HIS A 196 -11.05 10.92 -15.83
C HIS A 196 -10.01 10.08 -16.57
N GLU A 197 -9.67 10.46 -17.80
CA GLU A 197 -8.61 9.78 -18.53
C GLU A 197 -7.23 10.08 -17.95
N ASP A 198 -6.37 9.08 -18.03
CA ASP A 198 -4.99 9.16 -17.59
C ASP A 198 -4.06 9.43 -18.77
N ASP A 199 -3.05 10.26 -18.52
CA ASP A 199 -2.10 10.67 -19.55
C ASP A 199 -1.06 9.61 -19.87
N ILE A 200 -0.81 8.72 -18.91
CA ILE A 200 0.03 7.53 -19.02
C ILE A 200 -0.68 6.39 -18.27
N PRO A 201 -0.63 5.15 -18.78
CA PRO A 201 -1.31 4.01 -18.15
C PRO A 201 -0.96 3.77 -16.67
N SER A 202 0.29 3.99 -16.27
CA SER A 202 0.76 3.72 -14.91
C SER A 202 0.03 4.54 -13.83
N VAL A 203 -0.48 5.74 -14.17
CA VAL A 203 -1.29 6.55 -13.25
C VAL A 203 -2.63 5.88 -12.94
N GLY A 204 -3.25 5.24 -13.92
CA GLY A 204 -4.47 4.46 -13.71
C GLY A 204 -4.18 3.18 -12.91
N TYR A 205 -3.06 2.51 -13.21
CA TYR A 205 -2.65 1.31 -12.49
C TYR A 205 -2.34 1.57 -11.02
N LEU A 206 -1.84 2.76 -10.65
CA LEU A 206 -1.60 3.13 -9.26
C LEU A 206 -2.84 2.94 -8.39
N GLN A 207 -3.99 3.39 -8.86
CA GLN A 207 -5.24 3.21 -8.14
C GLN A 207 -5.52 1.71 -7.90
N GLN A 208 -5.34 0.88 -8.93
CA GLN A 208 -5.57 -0.56 -8.84
C GLN A 208 -4.55 -1.26 -7.91
N LEU A 209 -3.26 -0.93 -8.01
CA LEU A 209 -2.23 -1.42 -7.10
C LEU A 209 -2.58 -1.11 -5.64
N HIS A 210 -3.06 0.11 -5.36
CA HIS A 210 -3.49 0.51 -4.01
C HIS A 210 -4.71 -0.23 -3.50
N VAL A 211 -5.68 -0.49 -4.37
CA VAL A 211 -6.86 -1.29 -4.02
C VAL A 211 -6.44 -2.74 -3.70
N GLY A 212 -5.46 -3.28 -4.43
CA GLY A 212 -4.87 -4.59 -4.15
C GLY A 212 -4.16 -4.67 -2.79
N ILE A 213 -3.30 -3.70 -2.48
CA ILE A 213 -2.64 -3.57 -1.17
C ILE A 213 -3.69 -3.49 -0.05
N LEU A 214 -4.74 -2.70 -0.25
CA LEU A 214 -5.81 -2.54 0.74
C LEU A 214 -6.62 -3.83 0.94
N ALA A 215 -6.97 -4.53 -0.14
CA ALA A 215 -7.73 -5.78 -0.06
C ALA A 215 -6.98 -6.82 0.79
N ASP A 216 -5.68 -6.98 0.52
CA ASP A 216 -4.79 -7.88 1.27
C ASP A 216 -4.58 -7.42 2.74
N ALA A 217 -4.53 -6.11 3.00
CA ALA A 217 -4.46 -5.58 4.36
C ALA A 217 -5.76 -5.77 5.16
N MET A 218 -6.93 -5.66 4.53
CA MET A 218 -8.22 -5.80 5.21
C MET A 218 -8.47 -7.21 5.73
N GLU A 219 -8.04 -8.26 5.00
CA GLU A 219 -8.12 -9.64 5.48
C GLU A 219 -7.37 -9.83 6.80
N ARG A 220 -6.14 -9.31 6.88
CA ARG A 220 -5.33 -9.36 8.12
C ARG A 220 -5.83 -8.43 9.21
N ALA A 221 -6.37 -7.27 8.85
CA ALA A 221 -6.83 -6.28 9.82
C ALA A 221 -7.93 -6.84 10.73
N ALA A 222 -8.90 -7.56 10.15
CA ALA A 222 -9.97 -8.21 10.91
C ALA A 222 -9.42 -9.23 11.92
N VAL A 223 -8.43 -10.02 11.50
CA VAL A 223 -7.76 -11.02 12.34
C VAL A 223 -6.99 -10.35 13.47
N VAL A 224 -6.10 -9.40 13.17
CA VAL A 224 -5.23 -8.76 14.18
C VAL A 224 -6.05 -7.94 15.17
N ALA A 225 -7.04 -7.18 14.72
CA ALA A 225 -7.86 -6.35 15.60
C ALA A 225 -8.75 -7.17 16.54
N SER A 226 -9.15 -8.39 16.13
CA SER A 226 -10.00 -9.28 16.94
C SER A 226 -9.24 -10.39 17.67
N CYS A 227 -7.92 -10.45 17.52
CA CYS A 227 -7.09 -11.55 17.99
C CYS A 227 -7.58 -12.92 17.45
N GLY A 228 -7.86 -12.98 16.15
CA GLY A 228 -8.21 -14.23 15.46
C GLY A 228 -9.68 -14.66 15.53
N ARG A 229 -10.51 -13.95 16.29
CA ARG A 229 -11.94 -14.27 16.45
C ARG A 229 -12.76 -14.02 15.18
N ARG A 230 -12.31 -13.12 14.31
CA ARG A 230 -13.00 -12.75 13.06
C ARG A 230 -12.16 -13.03 11.83
N ARG A 231 -12.86 -13.24 10.72
CA ARG A 231 -12.31 -13.36 9.36
C ARG A 231 -13.04 -12.41 8.43
N ALA A 232 -12.37 -12.00 7.34
CA ALA A 232 -12.97 -11.16 6.33
C ALA A 232 -13.03 -11.91 4.98
N GLN A 233 -14.15 -11.75 4.28
CA GLN A 233 -14.34 -12.14 2.89
C GLN A 233 -14.36 -10.88 2.03
N VAL A 234 -13.30 -10.68 1.26
CA VAL A 234 -13.11 -9.45 0.46
C VAL A 234 -13.41 -9.72 -1.00
N PHE A 235 -14.21 -8.84 -1.60
CA PHE A 235 -14.60 -8.84 -3.00
C PHE A 235 -13.97 -7.66 -3.71
N SER A 236 -13.17 -7.95 -4.74
CA SER A 236 -12.42 -6.93 -5.49
C SER A 236 -12.70 -7.03 -6.99
N ALA A 237 -12.80 -8.26 -7.52
CA ALA A 237 -12.97 -8.55 -8.93
C ALA A 237 -14.20 -7.90 -9.61
N PRO A 238 -15.40 -7.82 -8.98
CA PRO A 238 -16.57 -7.22 -9.64
C PRO A 238 -16.43 -5.72 -9.95
N PHE A 239 -15.48 -5.06 -9.30
CA PHE A 239 -15.34 -3.60 -9.27
C PHE A 239 -14.14 -3.08 -10.07
N CYS A 240 -13.28 -3.96 -10.59
CA CYS A 240 -11.94 -3.61 -11.03
C CYS A 240 -11.88 -2.89 -12.38
N SER A 241 -12.57 -3.41 -13.40
CA SER A 241 -12.47 -2.95 -14.77
C SER A 241 -13.76 -2.33 -15.29
N GLU A 242 -13.63 -1.38 -16.21
CA GLU A 242 -14.78 -0.67 -16.79
C GLU A 242 -15.82 -1.61 -17.43
N PRO A 243 -15.46 -2.70 -18.15
CA PRO A 243 -16.42 -3.68 -18.64
C PRO A 243 -17.27 -4.31 -17.53
N ARG A 244 -16.63 -4.83 -16.48
CA ARG A 244 -17.34 -5.43 -15.33
C ARG A 244 -18.24 -4.42 -14.62
N ARG A 245 -17.77 -3.18 -14.49
CA ARG A 245 -18.55 -2.09 -13.89
C ARG A 245 -19.78 -1.72 -14.70
N LYS A 246 -19.71 -1.77 -16.03
CA LYS A 246 -20.85 -1.53 -16.92
C LYS A 246 -21.90 -2.62 -16.81
N GLU A 247 -21.47 -3.88 -16.77
CA GLU A 247 -22.34 -5.04 -16.56
C GLU A 247 -23.03 -4.97 -15.18
N ASN A 248 -22.26 -4.68 -14.13
CA ASN A 248 -22.76 -4.62 -12.76
C ASN A 248 -23.45 -3.31 -12.37
N ARG A 249 -23.67 -2.39 -13.33
CA ARG A 249 -24.05 -1.00 -13.06
C ARG A 249 -25.24 -0.82 -12.11
N PRO A 250 -26.37 -1.56 -12.23
CA PRO A 250 -27.51 -1.38 -11.33
C PRO A 250 -27.16 -1.70 -9.87
N MET A 251 -26.46 -2.80 -9.65
CA MET A 251 -26.03 -3.26 -8.32
C MET A 251 -24.99 -2.28 -7.73
N LEU A 252 -24.05 -1.81 -8.56
CA LEU A 252 -23.09 -0.79 -8.11
C LEU A 252 -23.78 0.51 -7.70
N ARG A 253 -24.84 0.92 -8.42
CA ARG A 253 -25.63 2.10 -8.04
C ARG A 253 -26.33 1.91 -6.70
N ALA A 254 -26.92 0.75 -6.46
CA ALA A 254 -27.54 0.44 -5.18
C ALA A 254 -26.53 0.51 -4.01
N ILE A 255 -25.34 -0.08 -4.17
CA ILE A 255 -24.27 0.01 -3.15
C ILE A 255 -23.83 1.47 -2.96
N GLU A 256 -23.60 2.21 -4.06
CA GLU A 256 -23.21 3.62 -4.01
C GLU A 256 -24.25 4.50 -3.29
N GLU A 257 -25.54 4.22 -3.49
CA GLU A 257 -26.65 4.91 -2.80
C GLU A 257 -26.67 4.60 -1.30
N MET A 258 -26.45 3.34 -0.90
CA MET A 258 -26.28 2.99 0.51
C MET A 258 -25.10 3.74 1.15
N CYS A 259 -24.02 3.97 0.40
CA CYS A 259 -22.89 4.77 0.85
C CYS A 259 -23.13 6.29 0.83
N GLY A 260 -24.32 6.76 0.49
CA GLY A 260 -24.64 8.19 0.42
C GLY A 260 -23.87 8.95 -0.67
N LEU A 261 -23.41 8.25 -1.71
CA LEU A 261 -22.58 8.83 -2.76
C LEU A 261 -23.40 9.85 -3.59
N THR A 262 -23.02 11.13 -3.51
CA THR A 262 -23.74 12.21 -4.21
C THR A 262 -23.43 12.26 -5.71
N SER A 263 -24.26 12.97 -6.49
CA SER A 263 -23.98 13.24 -7.91
C SER A 263 -22.65 14.01 -8.10
N THR A 264 -22.36 14.97 -7.22
CA THR A 264 -21.11 15.73 -7.22
C THR A 264 -19.90 14.84 -6.98
N GLU A 265 -19.97 13.94 -6.00
CA GLU A 265 -18.88 13.00 -5.73
C GLU A 265 -18.71 11.99 -6.87
N ARG A 266 -19.81 11.57 -7.50
CA ARG A 266 -19.73 10.75 -8.72
C ARG A 266 -19.05 11.48 -9.86
N ALA A 267 -19.33 12.77 -10.04
CA ALA A 267 -18.66 13.60 -11.04
C ALA A 267 -17.15 13.81 -10.74
N GLN A 268 -16.74 13.66 -9.48
CA GLN A 268 -15.33 13.63 -9.07
C GLN A 268 -14.67 12.25 -9.25
N GLY A 269 -15.40 11.24 -9.71
CA GLY A 269 -14.89 9.90 -9.98
C GLY A 269 -14.92 8.95 -8.78
N TRP A 270 -15.57 9.30 -7.67
CA TRP A 270 -15.76 8.37 -6.55
C TRP A 270 -16.67 7.21 -6.93
N ARG A 271 -16.23 5.98 -6.65
CA ARG A 271 -16.85 4.74 -7.11
C ARG A 271 -16.56 3.60 -6.14
N VAL A 272 -17.44 2.60 -6.04
CA VAL A 272 -17.13 1.37 -5.28
C VAL A 272 -15.92 0.66 -5.87
N ALA A 273 -14.96 0.33 -5.02
CA ALA A 273 -13.68 -0.27 -5.43
C ALA A 273 -13.49 -1.67 -4.86
N LEU A 274 -13.94 -1.91 -3.63
CA LEU A 274 -14.02 -3.25 -3.04
C LEU A 274 -15.10 -3.27 -1.95
N VAL A 275 -15.53 -4.47 -1.58
CA VAL A 275 -16.43 -4.72 -0.44
C VAL A 275 -15.83 -5.83 0.42
N ALA A 276 -15.90 -5.73 1.74
CA ALA A 276 -15.43 -6.77 2.66
C ALA A 276 -16.53 -7.11 3.65
N GLN A 277 -17.02 -8.36 3.62
CA GLN A 277 -17.87 -8.89 4.68
C GLN A 277 -16.97 -9.39 5.81
N VAL A 278 -17.27 -9.04 7.05
CA VAL A 278 -16.49 -9.49 8.21
C VAL A 278 -17.43 -10.13 9.22
N GLY A 279 -17.05 -11.30 9.71
CA GLY A 279 -17.86 -12.06 10.65
C GLY A 279 -17.01 -12.91 11.57
N ARG A 280 -17.67 -13.52 12.56
CA ARG A 280 -17.04 -14.45 13.49
C ARG A 280 -16.50 -15.65 12.73
N ALA A 281 -15.27 -16.06 13.03
CA ALA A 281 -14.68 -17.26 12.45
C ALA A 281 -15.49 -18.51 12.86
N LEU A 282 -15.65 -19.45 11.93
CA LEU A 282 -16.20 -20.76 12.26
C LEU A 282 -15.24 -21.55 13.16
N PRO A 283 -15.73 -22.55 13.92
CA PRO A 283 -14.87 -23.47 14.65
C PRO A 283 -13.81 -24.09 13.73
N GLY A 284 -12.53 -23.98 14.10
CA GLY A 284 -11.40 -24.47 13.29
C GLY A 284 -10.86 -23.47 12.24
N GLU A 285 -11.56 -22.37 11.95
CA GLU A 285 -11.09 -21.32 11.04
C GLU A 285 -10.54 -20.08 11.76
N GLY A 286 -10.64 -20.03 13.09
CA GLY A 286 -10.00 -19.00 13.90
C GLY A 286 -8.48 -19.07 13.77
N VAL A 287 -7.82 -17.90 13.76
CA VAL A 287 -6.35 -17.84 13.74
C VAL A 287 -5.87 -17.72 15.18
N SER A 288 -5.11 -18.70 15.67
CA SER A 288 -4.67 -18.71 17.08
C SER A 288 -3.50 -17.76 17.27
N LEU A 289 -3.79 -16.51 17.65
CA LEU A 289 -2.79 -15.51 18.01
C LEU A 289 -3.06 -14.99 19.42
N SER A 290 -2.01 -14.92 20.24
CA SER A 290 -2.12 -14.30 21.56
C SER A 290 -2.48 -12.81 21.42
N ARG A 291 -3.17 -12.27 22.43
CA ARG A 291 -3.51 -10.84 22.45
C ARG A 291 -2.26 -9.98 22.39
N GLU A 292 -1.23 -10.33 23.16
CA GLU A 292 0.05 -9.62 23.19
C GLU A 292 0.69 -9.57 21.80
N LEU A 293 0.75 -10.71 21.11
CA LEU A 293 1.27 -10.79 19.76
C LEU A 293 0.47 -9.92 18.79
N CYS A 294 -0.86 -9.94 18.86
CA CYS A 294 -1.71 -9.07 18.05
C CYS A 294 -1.42 -7.58 18.32
N ARG A 295 -1.16 -7.19 19.57
CA ARG A 295 -0.73 -5.81 19.89
C ARG A 295 0.60 -5.48 19.24
N LYS A 296 1.61 -6.35 19.37
CA LYS A 296 2.95 -6.16 18.78
C LYS A 296 2.88 -6.05 17.25
N ILE A 297 2.17 -6.98 16.59
CA ILE A 297 1.95 -6.97 15.14
C ILE A 297 1.25 -5.68 14.72
N GLY A 298 0.14 -5.31 15.38
CA GLY A 298 -0.59 -4.08 15.07
C GLY A 298 0.27 -2.83 15.23
N ALA A 299 1.05 -2.74 16.32
CA ALA A 299 1.99 -1.65 16.55
C ALA A 299 3.11 -1.60 15.50
N ASN A 300 3.61 -2.75 15.05
CA ASN A 300 4.60 -2.86 13.98
C ASN A 300 4.03 -2.48 12.61
N LEU A 301 2.84 -2.95 12.24
CA LEU A 301 2.15 -2.52 11.00
C LEU A 301 1.86 -1.00 11.01
N MET A 302 1.63 -0.42 12.19
CA MET A 302 1.50 1.03 12.36
C MET A 302 2.85 1.74 12.47
N ALA A 303 3.98 1.02 12.57
CA ALA A 303 5.35 1.54 12.63
C ALA A 303 6.15 1.31 11.35
N PHE A 304 5.80 0.33 10.51
CA PHE A 304 6.44 0.03 9.24
C PHE A 304 6.32 1.20 8.28
N ARG A 305 7.41 1.49 7.56
CA ARG A 305 7.55 2.68 6.72
C ARG A 305 8.30 2.31 5.46
N SER A 306 8.11 3.15 4.46
CA SER A 306 8.94 3.17 3.26
C SER A 306 10.39 3.50 3.65
N GLU A 307 11.26 2.50 3.68
CA GLU A 307 12.69 2.63 3.96
C GLU A 307 13.43 3.12 2.71
N ARG A 308 13.65 4.43 2.56
CA ARG A 308 14.26 5.04 1.37
C ARG A 308 15.78 5.04 1.42
N ILE A 309 16.38 5.09 2.61
CA ILE A 309 17.82 5.18 2.78
C ILE A 309 18.44 3.81 3.03
N GLN A 310 19.44 3.48 2.22
CA GLN A 310 20.42 2.44 2.46
C GLN A 310 21.71 3.13 2.95
N PRO A 311 22.13 2.89 4.21
CA PRO A 311 23.39 3.41 4.72
C PRO A 311 24.57 3.12 3.80
N GLY A 312 25.46 4.10 3.61
CA GLY A 312 26.63 4.00 2.73
C GLY A 312 26.35 4.02 1.22
N SER A 313 25.08 4.02 0.79
CA SER A 313 24.72 4.00 -0.64
C SER A 313 24.09 5.29 -1.12
N ASN A 314 23.08 5.80 -0.40
CA ASN A 314 22.34 7.01 -0.82
C ASN A 314 22.06 7.97 0.35
N ALA A 315 22.92 7.96 1.36
CA ALA A 315 22.90 8.98 2.40
C ALA A 315 23.41 10.32 1.84
N ASP A 316 22.77 11.42 2.27
CA ASP A 316 23.24 12.77 1.95
C ASP A 316 24.54 13.07 2.74
N GLU A 317 25.44 13.92 2.22
CA GLU A 317 26.72 14.25 2.88
C GLU A 317 26.53 14.79 4.32
N SER A 318 25.42 15.48 4.59
CA SER A 318 25.08 16.01 5.91
C SER A 318 24.41 14.98 6.84
N ALA A 319 24.32 13.71 6.45
CA ALA A 319 23.69 12.68 7.26
C ALA A 319 24.55 12.35 8.50
N PRO A 320 23.93 12.01 9.64
CA PRO A 320 24.64 11.46 10.80
C PRO A 320 25.46 10.21 10.45
N GLU A 321 26.50 9.94 11.25
CA GLU A 321 27.45 8.84 11.05
C GLU A 321 26.76 7.48 10.84
N GLU A 322 25.66 7.21 11.54
CA GLU A 322 24.94 5.94 11.43
C GLU A 322 24.38 5.65 10.03
N TYR A 323 24.24 6.66 9.17
CA TYR A 323 23.80 6.52 7.78
C TYR A 323 24.96 6.56 6.76
N GLN A 324 26.14 7.03 7.14
CA GLN A 324 27.23 7.33 6.21
C GLN A 324 27.93 6.10 5.65
N HIS A 325 27.94 5.01 6.40
CA HIS A 325 28.73 3.82 6.06
C HIS A 325 27.85 2.61 5.79
N ASP A 326 28.31 1.76 4.87
CA ASP A 326 27.73 0.44 4.70
C ASP A 326 27.90 -0.36 5.99
N GLN A 327 26.86 -1.10 6.34
CA GLN A 327 26.80 -1.87 7.59
C GLN A 327 27.22 -3.33 7.37
N GLY A 328 27.58 -3.72 6.14
CA GLY A 328 28.06 -5.07 5.81
C GLY A 328 26.99 -6.16 6.01
N MET A 329 25.72 -5.78 6.06
CA MET A 329 24.62 -6.74 6.20
C MET A 329 24.36 -7.43 4.87
N VAL A 330 23.92 -8.68 4.92
CA VAL A 330 23.54 -9.46 3.73
C VAL A 330 22.10 -9.91 3.88
N VAL A 331 21.36 -9.88 2.77
CA VAL A 331 20.01 -10.45 2.71
C VAL A 331 20.13 -11.95 2.42
N PRO A 332 19.64 -12.86 3.29
CA PRO A 332 19.61 -14.29 3.01
C PRO A 332 18.85 -14.61 1.72
N GLU A 333 19.27 -15.61 0.96
CA GLU A 333 18.57 -16.03 -0.27
C GLU A 333 17.21 -16.64 0.07
N GLU A 334 17.14 -17.37 1.18
CA GLU A 334 15.95 -18.01 1.74
C GLU A 334 14.85 -16.97 2.00
N LEU A 335 15.22 -15.77 2.45
CA LEU A 335 14.26 -14.67 2.66
C LEU A 335 13.63 -14.25 1.33
N THR A 336 14.39 -14.22 0.25
CA THR A 336 13.87 -13.93 -1.10
C THR A 336 12.95 -15.06 -1.58
N VAL A 337 13.28 -16.31 -1.30
CA VAL A 337 12.40 -17.45 -1.61
C VAL A 337 11.07 -17.33 -0.86
N MET A 338 11.09 -17.01 0.43
CA MET A 338 9.88 -16.85 1.26
C MET A 338 9.04 -15.64 0.84
N ALA A 339 9.69 -14.51 0.55
CA ALA A 339 9.03 -13.32 0.03
C ALA A 339 8.35 -13.59 -1.33
N GLY A 340 9.05 -14.28 -2.24
CA GLY A 340 8.49 -14.73 -3.52
C GLY A 340 7.36 -15.72 -3.34
N ARG A 341 7.48 -16.68 -2.41
CA ARG A 341 6.41 -17.63 -2.09
C ARG A 341 5.14 -16.91 -1.65
N ALA A 342 5.26 -15.92 -0.76
CA ALA A 342 4.16 -15.08 -0.30
C ALA A 342 3.55 -14.25 -1.44
N ALA A 343 4.36 -13.68 -2.34
CA ALA A 343 3.87 -12.99 -3.53
C ALA A 343 3.03 -13.91 -4.42
N TYR A 344 3.52 -15.10 -4.76
CA TYR A 344 2.77 -16.04 -5.60
C TYR A 344 1.47 -16.52 -4.94
N ASN A 345 1.46 -16.71 -3.62
CA ASN A 345 0.24 -17.02 -2.88
C ASN A 345 -0.78 -15.88 -3.01
N ALA A 346 -0.34 -14.62 -2.86
CA ALA A 346 -1.21 -13.46 -3.03
C ALA A 346 -1.78 -13.37 -4.46
N PHE A 347 -0.94 -13.56 -5.48
CA PHE A 347 -1.40 -13.48 -6.86
C PHE A 347 -2.46 -14.54 -7.16
N ALA A 348 -2.20 -15.79 -6.77
CA ALA A 348 -3.14 -16.90 -6.94
C ALA A 348 -4.46 -16.61 -6.19
N HIS A 349 -4.38 -16.20 -4.92
CA HIS A 349 -5.55 -15.86 -4.09
C HIS A 349 -6.44 -14.78 -4.72
N TRP A 350 -5.86 -13.71 -5.27
CA TRP A 350 -6.62 -12.57 -5.79
C TRP A 350 -7.05 -12.70 -7.25
N THR A 351 -6.41 -13.57 -8.03
CA THR A 351 -6.79 -13.83 -9.43
C THR A 351 -7.62 -15.09 -9.60
N GLY A 352 -7.59 -16.01 -8.63
CA GLY A 352 -8.21 -17.33 -8.73
C GLY A 352 -7.47 -18.28 -9.67
N CYS A 353 -6.30 -17.90 -10.20
CA CYS A 353 -5.50 -18.80 -11.02
C CYS A 353 -4.64 -19.72 -10.14
N ASP A 354 -4.28 -20.89 -10.68
CA ASP A 354 -3.36 -21.78 -10.00
C ASP A 354 -1.99 -21.11 -9.78
N ARG A 355 -1.29 -21.56 -8.74
CA ARG A 355 -0.04 -20.94 -8.30
C ARG A 355 1.10 -21.11 -9.31
N GLU A 356 1.15 -22.19 -10.07
CA GLU A 356 2.19 -22.38 -11.09
C GLU A 356 1.95 -21.47 -12.30
N ARG A 357 0.70 -21.22 -12.65
CA ARG A 357 0.32 -20.19 -13.62
C ARG A 357 0.60 -18.80 -13.11
N ALA A 358 0.41 -18.52 -11.82
CA ALA A 358 0.80 -17.25 -11.21
C ALA A 358 2.30 -16.98 -11.42
N LYS A 359 3.17 -17.96 -11.18
CA LYS A 359 4.63 -17.85 -11.46
C LYS A 359 4.94 -17.57 -12.93
N ARG A 360 4.19 -18.18 -13.85
CA ARG A 360 4.40 -17.95 -15.29
C ARG A 360 3.98 -16.54 -15.69
N LEU A 361 2.85 -16.05 -15.18
CA LEU A 361 2.29 -14.74 -15.56
C LEU A 361 3.05 -13.56 -14.93
N MET A 362 3.46 -13.69 -13.66
CA MET A 362 4.19 -12.63 -12.97
C MET A 362 5.61 -12.49 -13.52
N MET A 363 5.95 -11.29 -13.95
CA MET A 363 7.30 -10.94 -14.38
C MET A 363 8.00 -10.20 -13.23
N LEU A 364 8.99 -10.84 -12.62
CA LEU A 364 9.78 -10.27 -11.54
C LEU A 364 11.25 -10.28 -11.94
N GLU A 365 11.79 -9.11 -12.28
CA GLU A 365 13.24 -8.94 -12.42
C GLU A 365 13.84 -8.65 -11.04
N ARG A 366 14.82 -9.44 -10.61
CA ARG A 366 15.65 -9.14 -9.43
C ARG A 366 16.97 -8.54 -9.87
N ILE A 367 17.32 -7.40 -9.28
CA ILE A 367 18.62 -6.73 -9.43
C ILE A 367 19.33 -6.82 -8.08
N ASP A 368 20.37 -7.64 -7.99
CA ASP A 368 21.23 -7.77 -6.82
C ASP A 368 22.33 -6.69 -6.85
N VAL A 369 22.03 -5.53 -6.28
CA VAL A 369 22.83 -4.29 -6.41
C VAL A 369 24.24 -4.45 -5.87
N LEU A 370 24.49 -5.36 -4.93
CA LEU A 370 25.84 -5.59 -4.40
C LEU A 370 26.76 -6.39 -5.35
N THR A 371 26.26 -6.84 -6.51
CA THR A 371 27.04 -7.55 -7.52
C THR A 371 27.47 -6.61 -8.67
N PRO A 372 28.59 -6.88 -9.38
CA PRO A 372 28.98 -6.08 -10.54
C PRO A 372 27.90 -6.01 -11.64
N ALA A 373 27.22 -7.13 -11.89
CA ALA A 373 26.13 -7.19 -12.87
C ALA A 373 24.91 -6.36 -12.40
N GLY A 374 24.55 -6.44 -11.12
CA GLY A 374 23.48 -5.62 -10.55
C GLY A 374 23.79 -4.13 -10.55
N GLN A 375 25.03 -3.74 -10.25
CA GLN A 375 25.51 -2.35 -10.38
C GLN A 375 25.40 -1.85 -11.82
N ALA A 376 25.83 -2.65 -12.79
CA ALA A 376 25.70 -2.28 -14.20
C ALA A 376 24.22 -2.11 -14.61
N ARG A 377 23.35 -3.02 -14.16
CA ARG A 377 21.92 -2.98 -14.46
C ARG A 377 21.22 -1.79 -13.80
N ILE A 378 21.54 -1.46 -12.55
CA ILE A 378 20.91 -0.31 -11.90
C ILE A 378 21.35 1.02 -12.52
N HIS A 379 22.62 1.14 -12.93
CA HIS A 379 23.09 2.31 -13.68
C HIS A 379 22.42 2.44 -15.06
N GLU A 380 22.17 1.32 -15.76
CA GLU A 380 21.40 1.31 -17.01
C GLU A 380 19.98 1.85 -16.78
N VAL A 381 19.28 1.37 -15.76
CA VAL A 381 17.93 1.84 -15.40
C VAL A 381 17.95 3.32 -15.03
N GLN A 382 18.86 3.73 -14.15
CA GLN A 382 18.97 5.14 -13.71
C GLN A 382 19.23 6.08 -14.90
N ARG A 383 20.15 5.72 -15.80
CA ARG A 383 20.45 6.50 -17.01
C ARG A 383 19.22 6.65 -17.91
N GLY A 384 18.52 5.55 -18.17
CA GLY A 384 17.30 5.58 -19.00
C GLY A 384 16.22 6.48 -18.40
N LEU A 385 16.05 6.44 -17.08
CA LEU A 385 15.15 7.33 -16.36
C LEU A 385 15.61 8.80 -16.46
N ASP A 386 16.89 9.10 -16.24
CA ASP A 386 17.43 10.46 -16.34
C ASP A 386 17.22 11.07 -17.73
N GLU A 387 17.42 10.28 -18.78
CA GLU A 387 17.15 10.69 -20.17
C GLU A 387 15.67 11.08 -20.38
N VAL A 388 14.72 10.37 -19.74
CA VAL A 388 13.30 10.80 -19.78
C VAL A 388 13.13 12.15 -19.14
N THR A 389 13.73 12.37 -17.97
CA THR A 389 13.62 13.64 -17.24
C THR A 389 14.18 14.79 -18.07
N ASP A 390 15.35 14.60 -18.70
CA ASP A 390 15.95 15.60 -19.59
C ASP A 390 15.02 15.94 -20.76
N ARG A 391 14.42 14.93 -21.41
CA ARG A 391 13.46 15.15 -22.50
C ARG A 391 12.20 15.87 -22.05
N VAL A 392 11.66 15.55 -20.87
CA VAL A 392 10.52 16.26 -20.29
C VAL A 392 10.87 17.73 -20.09
N ILE A 393 12.00 18.04 -19.45
CA ILE A 393 12.43 19.42 -19.19
C ILE A 393 12.58 20.20 -20.51
N ALA A 394 13.20 19.57 -21.52
CA ALA A 394 13.43 20.20 -22.82
C ALA A 394 12.14 20.46 -23.64
N THR A 395 11.06 19.71 -23.40
CA THR A 395 9.83 19.76 -24.20
C THR A 395 8.64 20.40 -23.47
N LEU A 396 8.81 20.83 -22.22
CA LEU A 396 7.76 21.52 -21.47
C LEU A 396 7.33 22.82 -22.18
N PRO A 397 6.03 23.02 -22.45
CA PRO A 397 5.54 24.24 -23.09
C PRO A 397 5.85 25.48 -22.25
N THR A 398 6.70 26.36 -22.76
CA THR A 398 7.17 27.56 -22.05
C THR A 398 6.03 28.51 -21.67
N TRP A 399 5.00 28.62 -22.51
CA TRP A 399 3.81 29.43 -22.22
C TRP A 399 3.03 28.96 -20.99
N ALA A 400 3.12 27.67 -20.64
CA ALA A 400 2.43 27.10 -19.48
C ALA A 400 3.28 27.19 -18.20
N ASP A 401 4.61 27.16 -18.32
CA ASP A 401 5.52 27.15 -17.16
C ASP A 401 6.07 28.53 -16.76
N LEU A 402 6.26 29.45 -17.71
CA LEU A 402 6.71 30.82 -17.41
C LEU A 402 5.76 31.60 -16.50
N PRO A 403 4.42 31.56 -16.68
CA PRO A 403 3.48 32.31 -15.82
C PRO A 403 3.49 31.84 -14.35
N VAL A 404 3.93 30.61 -14.10
CA VAL A 404 4.06 30.03 -12.74
C VAL A 404 5.49 30.06 -12.22
N GLY A 405 6.38 30.86 -12.84
CA GLY A 405 7.75 31.06 -12.38
C GLY A 405 8.65 29.81 -12.54
N ARG A 406 8.46 29.04 -13.61
CA ARG A 406 9.16 27.76 -13.88
C ARG A 406 8.95 26.69 -12.80
N ALA A 407 7.77 26.71 -12.15
CA ALA A 407 7.44 25.77 -11.10
C ALA A 407 7.44 24.31 -11.60
N PHE A 408 7.04 24.06 -12.85
CA PHE A 408 7.00 22.72 -13.42
C PHE A 408 8.40 22.19 -13.73
N SER A 409 9.27 22.95 -14.40
CA SER A 409 10.67 22.54 -14.62
C SER A 409 11.42 22.29 -13.30
N ARG A 410 11.28 23.18 -12.31
CA ARG A 410 11.91 23.00 -10.98
C ARG A 410 11.40 21.74 -10.25
N ASN A 411 10.13 21.41 -10.40
CA ASN A 411 9.57 20.19 -9.81
C ASN A 411 10.01 18.93 -10.58
N ALA A 412 10.19 19.00 -11.90
CA ALA A 412 10.74 17.91 -12.70
C ALA A 412 12.20 17.62 -12.30
N GLU A 413 13.04 18.64 -12.12
CA GLU A 413 14.42 18.47 -11.62
C GLU A 413 14.48 17.86 -10.22
N ARG A 414 13.57 18.27 -9.31
CA ARG A 414 13.44 17.64 -7.98
C ARG A 414 13.07 16.16 -8.08
N GLY A 415 12.34 15.76 -9.12
CA GLY A 415 12.00 14.37 -9.41
C GLY A 415 13.22 13.48 -9.60
N ARG A 416 14.30 13.99 -10.20
CA ARG A 416 15.56 13.25 -10.43
C ARG A 416 16.14 12.65 -9.14
N LYS A 417 16.16 13.44 -8.06
CA LYS A 417 16.63 12.98 -6.73
C LYS A 417 15.60 12.15 -5.97
N ALA A 418 14.31 12.37 -6.20
CA ALA A 418 13.23 11.73 -5.45
C ALA A 418 13.00 10.24 -5.81
N PHE A 419 13.53 9.78 -6.95
CA PHE A 419 13.37 8.41 -7.43
C PHE A 419 14.67 7.60 -7.43
N GLY A 420 15.67 8.02 -6.66
CA GLY A 420 16.92 7.29 -6.48
C GLY A 420 16.65 5.85 -6.02
N LEU A 421 16.84 4.90 -6.93
CA LEU A 421 16.73 3.48 -6.64
C LEU A 421 17.92 3.07 -5.77
N ALA A 422 17.64 2.82 -4.50
CA ALA A 422 18.63 2.37 -3.52
C ALA A 422 18.12 1.17 -2.74
N GLY A 423 18.99 0.20 -2.52
CA GLY A 423 18.74 -1.02 -1.77
C GLY A 423 19.71 -2.11 -2.20
N GLN A 424 19.77 -3.19 -1.43
CA GLN A 424 20.67 -4.31 -1.73
C GLN A 424 20.07 -5.24 -2.78
N ARG A 425 18.74 -5.37 -2.77
CA ARG A 425 17.96 -6.05 -3.80
C ARG A 425 16.83 -5.15 -4.29
N ILE A 426 16.67 -5.06 -5.60
CA ILE A 426 15.61 -4.29 -6.25
C ILE A 426 14.80 -5.24 -7.11
N TYR A 427 13.48 -5.17 -6.98
CA TYR A 427 12.55 -5.98 -7.75
C TYR A 427 11.72 -5.07 -8.64
N ILE A 428 11.73 -5.34 -9.94
CA ILE A 428 10.84 -4.70 -10.91
C ILE A 428 9.74 -5.72 -11.23
N GLY A 429 8.51 -5.40 -10.84
CA GLY A 429 7.36 -6.25 -11.03
C GLY A 429 6.46 -5.76 -12.16
N GLY A 430 6.01 -6.69 -12.98
CA GLY A 430 5.15 -6.42 -14.13
C GLY A 430 4.37 -7.64 -14.61
N LEU A 431 3.63 -7.41 -15.70
CA LEU A 431 2.77 -8.40 -16.35
C LEU A 431 2.78 -8.17 -17.86
N SER A 432 2.38 -9.18 -18.64
CA SER A 432 2.04 -9.00 -20.05
C SER A 432 0.52 -8.94 -20.23
N ARG A 433 0.02 -7.85 -20.85
CA ARG A 433 -1.41 -7.72 -21.19
C ARG A 433 -1.88 -8.88 -22.07
N ARG A 434 -1.04 -9.28 -23.02
CA ARG A 434 -1.31 -10.36 -23.96
C ARG A 434 -1.41 -11.71 -23.25
N GLU A 435 -0.49 -12.00 -22.35
CA GLU A 435 -0.49 -13.28 -21.62
C GLU A 435 -1.63 -13.35 -20.59
N VAL A 436 -1.93 -12.25 -19.91
CA VAL A 436 -3.10 -12.14 -19.01
C VAL A 436 -4.40 -12.39 -19.77
N ALA A 437 -4.58 -11.77 -20.95
CA ALA A 437 -5.74 -12.00 -21.80
C ALA A 437 -5.84 -13.45 -22.30
N ARG A 438 -4.73 -14.04 -22.76
CA ARG A 438 -4.66 -15.48 -23.11
C ARG A 438 -4.98 -16.38 -21.93
N ALA A 439 -4.73 -15.89 -20.71
CA ALA A 439 -5.04 -16.64 -19.51
C ALA A 439 -6.53 -16.57 -19.10
N GLY A 440 -7.35 -15.79 -19.82
CA GLY A 440 -8.75 -15.58 -19.47
C GLY A 440 -8.94 -14.70 -18.23
N LEU A 441 -7.91 -13.95 -17.82
CA LEU A 441 -7.93 -13.10 -16.64
C LEU A 441 -8.18 -11.63 -17.00
N ASP A 442 -8.83 -10.91 -16.10
CA ASP A 442 -9.02 -9.46 -16.23
C ASP A 442 -7.72 -8.71 -15.89
N TRP A 443 -7.35 -7.78 -16.76
CA TRP A 443 -6.12 -7.00 -16.59
C TRP A 443 -6.07 -6.21 -15.28
N ASP A 444 -7.14 -5.48 -14.95
CA ASP A 444 -7.15 -4.62 -13.76
C ASP A 444 -7.18 -5.46 -12.48
N GLN A 445 -7.83 -6.63 -12.53
CA GLN A 445 -7.74 -7.62 -11.44
C GLN A 445 -6.30 -8.11 -11.23
N CYS A 446 -5.57 -8.45 -12.29
CA CYS A 446 -4.17 -8.85 -12.17
C CYS A 446 -3.28 -7.69 -11.68
N VAL A 447 -3.55 -6.45 -12.08
CA VAL A 447 -2.83 -5.28 -11.54
C VAL A 447 -3.09 -5.12 -10.04
N ARG A 448 -4.34 -5.29 -9.56
CA ARG A 448 -4.64 -5.35 -8.11
C ARG A 448 -3.86 -6.48 -7.43
N ALA A 449 -3.82 -7.65 -8.04
CA ALA A 449 -3.08 -8.79 -7.51
C ALA A 449 -1.57 -8.48 -7.36
N ILE A 450 -0.94 -7.76 -8.30
CA ILE A 450 0.45 -7.28 -8.13
C ILE A 450 0.62 -6.38 -6.92
N GLY A 451 -0.36 -5.49 -6.64
CA GLY A 451 -0.38 -4.68 -5.42
C GLY A 451 -0.38 -5.55 -4.16
N ALA A 452 -1.25 -6.56 -4.12
CA ALA A 452 -1.30 -7.53 -3.03
C ALA A 452 -0.01 -8.35 -2.89
N CYS A 453 0.62 -8.75 -4.01
CA CYS A 453 1.90 -9.45 -4.02
C CYS A 453 2.99 -8.63 -3.34
N ALA A 454 3.10 -7.35 -3.69
CA ALA A 454 4.08 -6.45 -3.11
C ALA A 454 3.82 -6.20 -1.61
N ALA A 455 2.56 -6.09 -1.20
CA ALA A 455 2.19 -5.97 0.21
C ALA A 455 2.58 -7.21 1.02
N ARG A 456 2.22 -8.40 0.53
CA ARG A 456 2.45 -9.65 1.25
C ARG A 456 3.91 -10.09 1.25
N SER A 457 4.58 -10.01 0.10
CA SER A 457 6.04 -10.18 0.01
C SER A 457 6.75 -9.17 0.90
N GLY A 458 6.21 -7.96 1.01
CA GLY A 458 6.83 -6.93 1.81
C GLY A 458 6.74 -7.21 3.30
N LEU A 459 5.56 -7.63 3.74
CA LEU A 459 5.31 -7.99 5.12
C LEU A 459 6.21 -9.14 5.61
N VAL A 460 6.54 -10.11 4.74
CA VAL A 460 7.55 -11.14 5.07
C VAL A 460 8.86 -10.49 5.51
N ALA A 461 9.42 -9.60 4.69
CA ALA A 461 10.72 -9.00 4.99
C ALA A 461 10.66 -8.07 6.21
N GLU A 462 9.55 -7.37 6.43
CA GLU A 462 9.38 -6.50 7.60
C GLU A 462 9.20 -7.28 8.90
N LEU A 463 8.48 -8.41 8.89
CA LEU A 463 8.37 -9.32 10.04
C LEU A 463 9.71 -9.95 10.39
N MET A 464 10.44 -10.48 9.40
CA MET A 464 11.79 -11.00 9.63
C MET A 464 12.76 -9.90 10.07
N GLY A 465 12.53 -8.67 9.58
CA GLY A 465 13.28 -7.48 9.98
C GLY A 465 13.05 -7.02 11.42
N VAL A 466 12.11 -7.60 12.16
CA VAL A 466 11.88 -7.33 13.60
C VAL A 466 11.96 -8.58 14.47
N MET A 467 12.17 -9.75 13.86
CA MET A 467 12.40 -11.00 14.58
C MET A 467 13.77 -10.95 15.25
N GLU A 468 13.82 -11.29 16.54
CA GLU A 468 15.04 -11.34 17.36
C GLU A 468 15.86 -10.04 17.26
N LEU A 469 15.17 -8.89 17.14
CA LEU A 469 15.79 -7.58 16.95
C LEU A 469 16.72 -7.22 18.14
N PRO A 470 18.03 -7.07 17.92
CA PRO A 470 18.96 -6.73 19.00
C PRO A 470 18.70 -5.35 19.61
N GLU A 471 19.05 -5.19 20.89
CA GLU A 471 19.07 -3.86 21.49
C GLU A 471 20.04 -2.94 20.73
N GLY A 472 19.63 -1.69 20.49
CA GLY A 472 20.43 -0.74 19.73
C GLY A 472 20.22 -0.79 18.21
N CYS A 473 19.26 -1.57 17.71
CA CYS A 473 18.78 -1.53 16.32
C CYS A 473 17.35 -0.99 16.24
N ASP A 474 17.01 -0.37 15.11
CA ASP A 474 15.61 -0.06 14.78
C ASP A 474 14.94 -1.18 13.97
N LEU A 475 15.71 -1.93 13.18
CA LEU A 475 15.26 -2.99 12.28
C LEU A 475 16.46 -3.87 11.87
N LEU A 476 16.20 -4.99 11.19
CA LEU A 476 17.21 -5.77 10.46
C LEU A 476 16.94 -5.79 8.95
N ALA A 477 15.68 -5.60 8.56
CA ALA A 477 15.28 -5.39 7.17
C ALA A 477 14.06 -4.50 7.04
N GLY A 478 13.96 -3.81 5.91
CA GLY A 478 12.78 -3.07 5.53
C GLY A 478 12.72 -2.80 4.03
N LEU A 479 11.60 -2.24 3.62
CA LEU A 479 11.26 -2.12 2.20
C LEU A 479 10.79 -0.73 1.83
N CYS A 480 10.92 -0.42 0.55
CA CYS A 480 10.30 0.75 -0.07
C CYS A 480 9.58 0.29 -1.33
N LEU A 481 8.27 0.57 -1.39
CA LEU A 481 7.45 0.37 -2.59
C LEU A 481 7.43 1.69 -3.38
N MET A 482 7.76 1.62 -4.67
CA MET A 482 7.93 2.78 -5.53
C MET A 482 7.23 2.60 -6.87
N ALA A 483 6.32 3.52 -7.17
CA ALA A 483 5.76 3.67 -8.52
C ALA A 483 6.44 4.77 -9.34
N GLY A 484 7.26 5.61 -8.69
CA GLY A 484 7.96 6.73 -9.34
C GLY A 484 8.80 6.33 -10.55
N PRO A 485 9.74 5.38 -10.40
CA PRO A 485 10.54 4.85 -11.51
C PRO A 485 9.69 4.31 -12.66
N VAL A 486 8.59 3.60 -12.33
CA VAL A 486 7.65 3.07 -13.33
C VAL A 486 6.93 4.19 -14.06
N ASN A 487 6.42 5.20 -13.33
CA ASN A 487 5.76 6.35 -13.94
C ASN A 487 6.70 7.12 -14.87
N GLN A 488 7.96 7.29 -14.45
CA GLN A 488 8.97 7.96 -15.27
C GLN A 488 9.30 7.15 -16.52
N ASN A 489 9.47 5.83 -16.43
CA ASN A 489 9.62 4.99 -17.63
C ASN A 489 8.37 5.02 -18.52
N ASP A 490 7.16 5.07 -17.95
CA ASP A 490 5.90 5.09 -18.70
C ASP A 490 5.71 6.40 -19.48
N ILE A 491 6.20 7.53 -18.97
CA ILE A 491 6.36 8.77 -19.75
C ILE A 491 7.29 8.53 -20.95
N GLY A 492 8.43 7.89 -20.71
CA GLY A 492 9.39 7.50 -21.75
C GLY A 492 8.76 6.67 -22.86
N LYS A 493 7.99 5.64 -22.50
CA LYS A 493 7.25 4.79 -23.43
C LYS A 493 6.19 5.56 -24.20
N ALA A 494 5.33 6.28 -23.49
CA ALA A 494 4.15 6.93 -24.07
C ALA A 494 4.50 8.11 -25.00
N PHE A 495 5.57 8.86 -24.70
CA PHE A 495 5.88 10.10 -25.42
C PHE A 495 7.20 10.09 -26.18
N TYR A 496 8.13 9.19 -25.83
CA TYR A 496 9.51 9.24 -26.36
C TYR A 496 10.01 7.92 -26.96
N GLY A 497 9.15 6.89 -27.05
CA GLY A 497 9.46 5.60 -27.67
C GLY A 497 10.52 4.79 -26.93
N GLN A 498 10.74 5.06 -25.64
CA GLN A 498 11.64 4.24 -24.83
C GLN A 498 11.05 2.85 -24.57
N PRO A 499 11.88 1.82 -24.35
CA PRO A 499 11.41 0.49 -23.96
C PRO A 499 10.91 0.45 -22.51
N ASP A 500 10.10 -0.57 -22.19
CA ASP A 500 9.72 -0.89 -20.81
C ASP A 500 10.93 -1.35 -20.00
N LEU A 501 10.96 -1.05 -18.68
CA LEU A 501 12.08 -1.47 -17.81
C LEU A 501 12.34 -2.98 -17.89
N LEU A 502 11.29 -3.78 -18.04
CA LEU A 502 11.35 -5.23 -18.10
C LEU A 502 11.63 -5.79 -19.51
N ALA A 503 11.67 -4.95 -20.55
CA ALA A 503 11.75 -5.39 -21.95
C ALA A 503 12.99 -6.25 -22.24
N LYS A 504 14.13 -5.92 -21.62
CA LYS A 504 15.39 -6.68 -21.78
C LYS A 504 15.34 -8.04 -21.10
N THR A 505 14.81 -8.10 -19.89
CA THR A 505 14.75 -9.32 -19.07
C THR A 505 13.71 -10.31 -19.58
N PHE A 506 12.60 -9.78 -20.13
CA PHE A 506 11.46 -10.57 -20.61
C PHE A 506 11.21 -10.31 -22.10
N GLU A 507 12.28 -10.39 -22.90
CA GLU A 507 12.22 -10.20 -24.35
C GLU A 507 11.17 -11.11 -25.00
N GLY A 508 10.41 -10.57 -25.97
CA GLY A 508 9.36 -11.29 -26.69
C GLY A 508 8.04 -11.50 -25.93
N ARG A 509 7.98 -11.15 -24.64
CA ARG A 509 6.79 -11.34 -23.80
C ARG A 509 5.86 -10.12 -23.69
N ASP A 510 6.27 -8.98 -24.24
CA ASP A 510 5.50 -7.71 -24.20
C ASP A 510 5.18 -7.26 -22.76
N PRO A 511 6.22 -6.94 -21.95
CA PRO A 511 6.04 -6.63 -20.54
C PRO A 511 5.51 -5.21 -20.33
N THR A 512 4.72 -5.05 -19.27
CA THR A 512 4.34 -3.78 -18.66
C THR A 512 4.85 -3.75 -17.23
N SER A 513 5.83 -2.90 -16.95
CA SER A 513 6.27 -2.60 -15.58
C SER A 513 5.17 -1.91 -14.80
N LEU A 514 4.94 -2.35 -13.56
CA LEU A 514 3.83 -1.88 -12.71
C LEU A 514 4.32 -1.27 -11.39
N LEU A 515 5.29 -1.92 -10.73
CA LEU A 515 5.78 -1.48 -9.43
C LEU A 515 7.25 -1.87 -9.26
N VAL A 516 8.01 -1.03 -8.56
CA VAL A 516 9.35 -1.37 -8.08
C VAL A 516 9.32 -1.47 -6.56
N TRP A 517 10.00 -2.47 -5.99
CA TRP A 517 10.28 -2.47 -4.55
C TRP A 517 11.71 -2.84 -4.23
N THR A 518 12.26 -2.18 -3.21
CA THR A 518 13.66 -2.32 -2.83
C THR A 518 13.78 -2.85 -1.42
N LEU A 519 14.55 -3.91 -1.24
CA LEU A 519 14.87 -4.52 0.04
C LEU A 519 16.21 -4.01 0.57
N LYS A 520 16.21 -3.69 1.85
CA LYS A 520 17.33 -3.12 2.58
C LYS A 520 17.52 -3.90 3.87
N ALA A 521 18.62 -4.62 4.02
CA ALA A 521 19.11 -5.04 5.33
C ALA A 521 19.96 -3.89 5.91
N LYS A 522 19.53 -3.42 7.07
CA LYS A 522 20.14 -2.30 7.80
C LYS A 522 19.64 -2.31 9.24
N THR A 523 20.41 -1.69 10.13
CA THR A 523 20.10 -1.55 11.56
C THR A 523 19.42 -0.23 11.91
N VAL A 524 19.58 0.79 11.06
CA VAL A 524 19.04 2.15 11.25
C VAL A 524 17.80 2.41 10.39
N ALA A 525 16.69 2.81 11.01
CA ALA A 525 15.46 3.14 10.29
C ALA A 525 15.59 4.47 9.53
N ASP A 526 14.70 4.70 8.57
CA ASP A 526 14.66 5.96 7.85
C ASP A 526 14.52 7.20 8.77
N PRO A 527 15.09 8.36 8.38
CA PRO A 527 15.02 9.57 9.19
C PRO A 527 13.59 10.05 9.44
N ILE A 528 13.30 10.50 10.66
CA ILE A 528 11.97 10.96 11.09
C ILE A 528 11.40 12.08 10.20
N GLY A 529 12.25 12.96 9.69
CA GLY A 529 11.82 14.06 8.83
C GLY A 529 11.21 13.61 7.50
N ASN A 530 11.48 12.39 7.04
CA ASN A 530 10.78 11.79 5.90
C ASN A 530 9.32 11.51 6.24
N GLU A 531 9.05 11.04 7.46
CA GLU A 531 7.71 10.80 7.98
C GLU A 531 6.97 12.11 8.32
N GLU A 532 7.71 13.13 8.77
CA GLU A 532 7.13 14.43 9.13
C GLU A 532 6.36 15.07 7.95
N GLN A 533 6.80 14.83 6.72
CA GLN A 533 6.09 15.31 5.52
C GLN A 533 4.66 14.75 5.39
N LEU A 534 4.39 13.58 5.97
CA LEU A 534 3.09 12.90 5.94
C LEU A 534 2.20 13.26 7.14
N MET A 535 2.72 13.98 8.13
CA MET A 535 2.00 14.23 9.39
C MET A 535 1.97 15.70 9.82
N ASN A 536 2.81 16.56 9.23
CA ASN A 536 2.88 17.98 9.55
C ASN A 536 2.12 18.83 8.51
N PRO A 537 0.98 19.45 8.89
CA PRO A 537 0.21 20.30 7.98
C PRO A 537 0.99 21.48 7.40
N ARG A 538 1.99 22.01 8.11
CA ARG A 538 2.86 23.09 7.62
C ARG A 538 3.74 22.65 6.44
N ARG A 539 3.89 21.34 6.22
CA ARG A 539 4.64 20.75 5.10
C ARG A 539 3.74 20.28 3.95
N GLN A 540 2.42 20.47 4.05
CA GLN A 540 1.45 20.07 3.02
C GLN A 540 1.65 20.84 1.71
N GLY A 541 1.51 20.16 0.56
CA GLY A 541 1.50 20.79 -0.77
C GLY A 541 2.72 20.52 -1.66
N LYS A 542 3.69 19.71 -1.22
CA LYS A 542 4.89 19.32 -2.01
C LYS A 542 4.88 17.83 -2.37
N LEU A 543 3.93 17.40 -3.19
CA LEU A 543 3.74 16.00 -3.66
C LEU A 543 3.33 14.98 -2.58
N VAL A 544 3.13 15.43 -1.33
CA VAL A 544 2.86 14.61 -0.15
C VAL A 544 1.63 15.12 0.59
N ASP A 545 0.78 14.17 1.01
CA ASP A 545 -0.51 14.43 1.64
C ASP A 545 -0.51 13.92 3.08
N LEU A 546 -1.21 14.63 3.98
CA LEU A 546 -1.31 14.24 5.38
C LEU A 546 -2.05 12.92 5.56
N ARG A 547 -1.59 12.12 6.52
CA ARG A 547 -2.28 10.92 6.99
C ARG A 547 -3.61 11.33 7.62
N PRO A 548 -4.73 10.71 7.21
CA PRO A 548 -6.05 11.12 7.67
C PRO A 548 -6.34 10.63 9.09
N GLY A 549 -7.19 11.36 9.79
CA GLY A 549 -7.92 10.84 10.94
C GLY A 549 -9.09 9.94 10.51
N PRO A 550 -9.60 9.09 11.42
CA PRO A 550 -10.72 8.18 11.11
C PRO A 550 -11.97 8.91 10.61
N HIS A 551 -12.31 10.05 11.23
CA HIS A 551 -13.50 10.85 10.89
C HIS A 551 -13.47 11.44 9.47
N GLU A 552 -12.30 11.54 8.84
CA GLU A 552 -12.15 12.11 7.50
C GLU A 552 -12.39 11.08 6.39
N VAL A 553 -12.24 9.79 6.71
CA VAL A 553 -12.17 8.73 5.68
C VAL A 553 -13.00 7.49 6.01
N VAL A 554 -13.52 7.36 7.23
CA VAL A 554 -14.38 6.26 7.66
C VAL A 554 -15.72 6.82 8.15
N GLN A 555 -16.80 6.33 7.57
CA GLN A 555 -18.17 6.56 8.04
C GLN A 555 -18.79 5.25 8.52
N MET A 556 -19.65 5.33 9.52
CA MET A 556 -20.40 4.21 10.09
C MET A 556 -21.89 4.45 9.82
N ALA A 557 -22.57 3.49 9.22
CA ALA A 557 -24.02 3.52 9.07
C ALA A 557 -24.68 3.14 10.40
N ARG A 558 -25.35 4.08 11.05
CA ARG A 558 -26.03 3.90 12.35
C ARG A 558 -27.36 4.64 12.34
N GLY A 559 -28.44 3.99 12.79
CA GLY A 559 -29.76 4.61 12.88
C GLY A 559 -30.25 5.25 11.57
N GLY A 560 -29.91 4.66 10.42
CA GLY A 560 -30.24 5.19 9.09
C GLY A 560 -29.41 6.41 8.64
N ARG A 561 -28.35 6.77 9.35
CA ARG A 561 -27.46 7.90 9.03
C ARG A 561 -26.02 7.43 8.89
N LEU A 562 -25.23 8.18 8.11
CA LEU A 562 -23.79 7.99 8.02
C LEU A 562 -23.09 8.93 9.01
N GLU A 563 -22.41 8.37 9.99
CA GLU A 563 -21.70 9.11 11.03
C GLU A 563 -20.19 8.96 10.87
N PRO A 564 -19.40 10.04 10.93
CA PRO A 564 -17.94 9.92 10.89
C PRO A 564 -17.41 9.16 12.10
N MET A 565 -16.48 8.24 11.85
CA MET A 565 -15.85 7.46 12.92
C MET A 565 -15.02 8.35 13.85
N ARG A 566 -15.22 8.20 15.18
CA ARG A 566 -14.49 8.95 16.21
C ARG A 566 -14.53 10.46 16.05
N ARG A 567 -15.74 10.96 15.79
CA ARG A 567 -16.10 12.36 15.98
C ARG A 567 -17.39 12.40 16.80
N ARG A 568 -17.33 13.00 17.98
CA ARG A 568 -18.51 13.28 18.82
C ARG A 568 -18.42 14.74 19.24
N ASP A 569 -19.44 15.51 18.88
CA ASP A 569 -19.46 16.96 19.05
C ASP A 569 -18.19 17.61 18.45
N GLU A 570 -17.44 18.36 19.26
CA GLU A 570 -16.17 18.99 18.88
C GLU A 570 -14.97 18.03 19.01
N LYS A 571 -15.13 16.89 19.68
CA LYS A 571 -14.03 15.95 19.93
C LYS A 571 -13.81 15.04 18.73
N VAL A 572 -12.60 15.12 18.18
CA VAL A 572 -12.08 14.21 17.15
C VAL A 572 -11.02 13.28 17.73
N ASN A 573 -10.78 12.15 17.05
CA ASN A 573 -9.76 11.19 17.46
C ASN A 573 -8.41 11.87 17.75
N ALA A 574 -7.80 11.52 18.87
CA ALA A 574 -6.40 11.78 19.16
C ALA A 574 -5.67 10.49 19.58
N GLU A 575 -6.36 9.34 19.61
CA GLU A 575 -5.77 8.06 20.04
C GLU A 575 -4.94 7.46 18.90
N ARG A 576 -3.85 6.79 19.28
CA ARG A 576 -3.02 6.01 18.36
C ARG A 576 -3.43 4.54 18.43
N ALA A 577 -3.73 3.93 17.29
CA ALA A 577 -4.11 2.51 17.25
C ALA A 577 -2.95 1.65 17.78
N PHE A 578 -3.21 0.66 18.64
CA PHE A 578 -2.14 -0.10 19.32
C PHE A 578 -1.15 0.79 20.09
N GLY A 579 -1.64 1.90 20.67
CA GLY A 579 -0.83 2.85 21.44
C GLY A 579 -0.41 2.33 22.82
N ASP A 580 -1.12 1.34 23.34
CA ASP A 580 -0.83 0.61 24.58
C ASP A 580 0.54 -0.10 24.57
N VAL A 581 1.04 -0.48 23.40
CA VAL A 581 2.41 -1.03 23.25
C VAL A 581 3.49 0.00 23.56
N ASN A 582 3.15 1.29 23.53
CA ASN A 582 4.02 2.40 23.95
C ASN A 582 5.38 2.46 23.20
N ASN A 583 5.43 1.98 21.94
CA ASN A 583 6.60 1.99 21.08
C ASN A 583 6.85 3.34 20.37
N PHE A 584 6.69 4.46 21.08
CA PHE A 584 6.87 5.79 20.48
C PHE A 584 8.34 6.21 20.45
N VAL A 585 8.69 7.06 19.48
CA VAL A 585 10.02 7.65 19.35
C VAL A 585 10.26 8.66 20.47
N VAL A 586 11.45 8.59 21.04
CA VAL A 586 12.02 9.51 22.03
C VAL A 586 13.43 9.88 21.59
N ASP A 587 13.93 11.02 22.04
CA ASP A 587 15.32 11.40 21.83
C ASP A 587 16.29 10.51 22.66
N PRO A 588 17.62 10.65 22.49
CA PRO A 588 18.60 9.89 23.27
C PRO A 588 18.54 10.11 24.79
N LYS A 589 17.94 11.22 25.24
CA LYS A 589 17.75 11.56 26.67
C LYS A 589 16.38 11.07 27.20
N GLY A 590 15.59 10.38 26.38
CA GLY A 590 14.27 9.86 26.73
C GLY A 590 13.12 10.87 26.59
N ARG A 591 13.38 12.07 26.07
CA ARG A 591 12.33 13.08 25.83
C ARG A 591 11.46 12.67 24.65
N GLY A 592 10.17 12.52 24.89
CA GLY A 592 9.19 12.25 23.86
C GLY A 592 8.80 13.49 23.07
N ILE A 593 8.37 13.29 21.82
CA ILE A 593 7.72 14.32 21.00
C ILE A 593 6.34 14.66 21.63
N PRO A 594 6.08 15.91 22.03
CA PRO A 594 4.77 16.36 22.48
C PRO A 594 3.63 15.95 21.54
N GLY A 595 2.54 15.40 22.08
CA GLY A 595 1.38 14.94 21.29
C GLY A 595 1.57 13.63 20.51
N ASN A 596 2.78 13.06 20.45
CA ASN A 596 3.06 11.86 19.65
C ASN A 596 2.28 10.62 20.13
N LYS A 597 2.22 10.41 21.45
CA LYS A 597 1.40 9.34 22.06
C LYS A 597 -0.10 9.53 21.86
N GLY A 598 -0.52 10.75 21.50
CA GLY A 598 -1.92 11.11 21.39
C GLY A 598 -2.62 11.16 22.75
N ALA A 599 -3.95 11.14 22.73
CA ALA A 599 -4.79 11.05 23.93
C ALA A 599 -5.80 9.91 23.74
N ALA A 600 -6.02 9.12 24.81
CA ALA A 600 -6.94 7.99 24.75
C ALA A 600 -8.36 8.43 24.40
N TRP A 601 -9.03 7.63 23.56
CA TRP A 601 -10.47 7.76 23.39
C TRP A 601 -11.14 7.32 24.70
N PRO A 602 -12.19 8.00 25.17
CA PRO A 602 -12.84 7.66 26.44
C PRO A 602 -13.19 6.16 26.51
N ALA A 603 -12.81 5.50 27.60
CA ALA A 603 -12.93 4.05 27.72
C ALA A 603 -14.38 3.56 27.61
N THR A 604 -15.34 4.35 28.08
CA THR A 604 -16.78 4.10 27.91
C THR A 604 -17.14 4.08 26.42
N TRP A 605 -16.75 5.09 25.66
CA TRP A 605 -17.01 5.17 24.22
C TRP A 605 -16.28 4.09 23.42
N ARG A 606 -15.08 3.71 23.83
CA ARG A 606 -14.29 2.67 23.19
C ARG A 606 -14.93 1.29 23.30
N ARG A 607 -15.62 1.01 24.42
CA ARG A 607 -16.29 -0.27 24.69
C ARG A 607 -17.74 -0.32 24.23
N GLU A 608 -18.29 0.79 23.76
CA GLU A 608 -19.63 0.81 23.20
C GLU A 608 -19.70 -0.10 21.96
N ALA A 609 -20.77 -0.89 21.89
CA ALA A 609 -21.11 -1.62 20.68
C ALA A 609 -21.38 -0.62 19.54
N VAL A 610 -20.76 -0.85 18.39
CA VAL A 610 -20.92 0.02 17.22
C VAL A 610 -22.32 -0.12 16.63
N TRP A 611 -22.83 -1.34 16.64
CA TRP A 611 -24.16 -1.72 16.18
C TRP A 611 -24.77 -2.69 17.19
N GLU A 612 -26.08 -2.57 17.43
CA GLU A 612 -26.82 -3.54 18.22
C GLU A 612 -26.99 -4.84 17.42
N VAL A 613 -26.87 -5.97 18.12
CA VAL A 613 -27.21 -7.29 17.58
C VAL A 613 -28.53 -7.69 18.19
N LYS A 614 -29.54 -7.88 17.35
CA LYS A 614 -30.88 -8.30 17.76
C LYS A 614 -31.03 -9.81 17.75
#